data_AF-A0AAU8TW92-F1
#
_entry.id   AF-A0AAU8TW92-F1
#
_cell.length_a   1.000
_cell.length_b   1.000
_cell.length_c   1.000
_cell.angle_alpha   90.00
_cell.angle_beta   90.00
_cell.angle_gamma   90.00
#
_symmetry.space_group_name_H-M   'P 1'
#
loop_
_entity.id
_entity.type
_entity.pdbx_description
1 polymer ?
#
loop_
_entity_poly.entity_id
_entity_poly.type
_entity_poly.pdbx_seq_one_letter_code
_entity_poly.pdbx_strand_id
1 'polypeptide(L)'
;MLDVSAMNIAGQADFSGNRIIAPVSINSGSLNLTAPGTVLTGDLNVASGAGIDMRLANSVVPTTPYLTVNGAANFAQASKVTLSANPGDFTAVPSGTEYTLLQASSVQNNGLSVASTSSLLDLLSYSADRLSGQRDNREAVGVWLQGLSSNMDQDGRGGDNGYSANSSGMAVGVDGRLNDSTTVGVAYSYLNSNIHSDLGTKTDVQGHALSLYGNWSLQNWFVDGSLSYGHNDNDSKRRVAGTTAKGSYDSNVLSASVLGGYSFKLSDAAVIEPRVAARYSNVRMDSFTEKGSSAALSTGSQRYEVGELGAGVRLAGNFPLATGSLQPEATLMAYHDLMGDRVAQTSSFVLGGSAFTVTGASVARDSYEASLGLNYQVSALTVGASYTRQARSGFDADGVMVKARYAF
;
A
#
# COMPACT_ATOMS: atom_id res chain seq x y z
N MET A 1 6.68 -47.65 6.60
CA MET A 1 7.92 -46.85 6.67
C MET A 1 8.76 -47.25 5.49
N LEU A 2 9.31 -46.28 4.76
CA LEU A 2 10.24 -46.53 3.67
C LEU A 2 11.56 -45.83 3.99
N ASP A 3 12.68 -46.55 3.85
CA ASP A 3 14.02 -46.08 4.18
C ASP A 3 14.95 -46.41 3.00
N VAL A 4 15.24 -45.40 2.18
CA VAL A 4 16.00 -45.50 0.93
C VAL A 4 16.88 -44.26 0.79
N SER A 5 17.95 -44.32 0.00
CA SER A 5 18.86 -43.17 -0.17
C SER A 5 18.21 -41.99 -0.90
N ALA A 6 17.31 -42.26 -1.86
CA ALA A 6 16.49 -41.29 -2.55
C ALA A 6 15.28 -41.98 -3.19
N MET A 7 14.18 -41.25 -3.36
CA MET A 7 13.01 -41.71 -4.10
C MET A 7 12.82 -40.86 -5.36
N ASN A 8 12.77 -41.51 -6.52
CA ASN A 8 12.49 -40.87 -7.80
C ASN A 8 11.19 -41.45 -8.38
N ILE A 9 10.20 -40.61 -8.59
CA ILE A 9 8.89 -40.97 -9.13
C ILE A 9 8.81 -40.46 -10.57
N ALA A 10 8.49 -41.34 -11.51
CA ALA A 10 8.33 -41.04 -12.94
C ALA A 10 7.05 -41.71 -13.46
N GLY A 11 5.92 -41.37 -12.86
CA GLY A 11 4.63 -42.03 -13.05
C GLY A 11 3.70 -41.83 -11.86
N GLN A 12 2.68 -42.68 -11.73
CA GLN A 12 1.79 -42.70 -10.57
C GLN A 12 2.40 -43.57 -9.48
N ALA A 13 2.48 -43.06 -8.25
CA ALA A 13 2.98 -43.80 -7.10
C ALA A 13 2.04 -43.62 -5.91
N ASP A 14 1.64 -44.72 -5.27
CA ASP A 14 0.83 -44.70 -4.06
C ASP A 14 1.69 -44.92 -2.82
N PHE A 15 1.48 -44.11 -1.79
CA PHE A 15 2.09 -44.28 -0.48
C PHE A 15 1.03 -44.32 0.62
N SER A 16 1.07 -45.41 1.40
CA SER A 16 0.14 -45.69 2.51
C SER A 16 0.79 -45.76 3.88
N GLY A 17 2.09 -45.44 3.96
CA GLY A 17 2.76 -45.26 5.23
C GLY A 17 2.62 -43.82 5.76
N ASN A 18 3.19 -43.60 6.95
CA ASN A 18 3.22 -42.28 7.57
C ASN A 18 4.62 -41.65 7.59
N ARG A 19 5.65 -42.36 7.09
CA ARG A 19 7.05 -41.91 7.10
C ARG A 19 7.83 -42.36 5.86
N ILE A 20 8.40 -41.40 5.15
CA ILE A 20 9.37 -41.56 4.06
C ILE A 20 10.71 -41.01 4.57
N ILE A 21 11.72 -41.87 4.69
CA ILE A 21 13.05 -41.46 5.16
C ILE A 21 13.99 -41.37 3.97
N ALA A 22 13.73 -40.38 3.12
CA ALA A 22 14.51 -40.10 1.92
C ALA A 22 14.09 -38.75 1.32
N PRO A 23 14.98 -38.03 0.62
CA PRO A 23 14.55 -36.99 -0.31
C PRO A 23 13.69 -37.62 -1.42
N VAL A 24 12.65 -36.90 -1.85
CA VAL A 24 11.69 -37.35 -2.88
C VAL A 24 11.70 -36.39 -4.06
N SER A 25 11.85 -36.92 -5.25
CA SER A 25 11.74 -36.18 -6.51
C SER A 25 10.64 -36.79 -7.40
N ILE A 26 9.62 -36.00 -7.73
CA ILE A 26 8.53 -36.37 -8.63
C ILE A 26 8.82 -35.74 -9.99
N ASN A 27 9.43 -36.52 -10.89
CA ASN A 27 9.87 -36.07 -12.21
C ASN A 27 8.73 -36.03 -13.23
N SER A 28 7.73 -36.90 -13.07
CA SER A 28 6.48 -36.94 -13.85
C SER A 28 5.42 -37.75 -13.10
N GLY A 29 4.14 -37.54 -13.43
CA GLY A 29 3.01 -38.19 -12.76
C GLY A 29 2.75 -37.61 -11.36
N SER A 30 2.36 -38.43 -10.39
CA SER A 30 2.06 -37.95 -9.04
C SER A 30 2.37 -38.96 -7.93
N LEU A 31 2.62 -38.41 -6.74
CA LEU A 31 2.69 -39.16 -5.49
C LEU A 31 1.35 -39.03 -4.75
N ASN A 32 0.61 -40.13 -4.63
CA ASN A 32 -0.63 -40.19 -3.89
C ASN A 32 -0.37 -40.58 -2.43
N LEU A 33 -0.63 -39.63 -1.52
CA LEU A 33 -0.53 -39.81 -0.08
C LEU A 33 -1.89 -40.21 0.49
N THR A 34 -2.04 -41.50 0.76
CA THR A 34 -3.32 -42.07 1.20
C THR A 34 -3.62 -41.87 2.69
N ALA A 35 -2.62 -41.47 3.49
CA ALA A 35 -2.75 -41.22 4.92
C ALA A 35 -2.30 -39.78 5.27
N PRO A 36 -3.10 -39.03 6.05
CA PRO A 36 -2.69 -37.73 6.56
C PRO A 36 -1.55 -37.86 7.59
N GLY A 37 -0.80 -36.78 7.78
CA GLY A 37 0.31 -36.75 8.74
C GLY A 37 1.56 -37.49 8.27
N THR A 38 1.74 -37.65 6.96
CA THR A 38 2.95 -38.26 6.41
C THR A 38 4.15 -37.34 6.68
N VAL A 39 5.27 -37.91 7.16
CA VAL A 39 6.52 -37.19 7.38
C VAL A 39 7.58 -37.65 6.38
N LEU A 40 8.18 -36.71 5.66
CA LEU A 40 9.26 -36.89 4.71
C LEU A 40 10.56 -36.33 5.30
N THR A 41 11.58 -37.17 5.42
CA THR A 41 12.93 -36.75 5.83
C THR A 41 13.77 -36.40 4.60
N GLY A 42 14.08 -35.12 4.43
CA GLY A 42 14.82 -34.60 3.27
C GLY A 42 14.00 -33.60 2.47
N ASP A 43 14.48 -33.28 1.28
CA ASP A 43 13.82 -32.34 0.37
C ASP A 43 12.75 -33.04 -0.47
N LEU A 44 11.74 -32.28 -0.86
CA LEU A 44 10.70 -32.66 -1.80
C LEU A 44 10.81 -31.80 -3.06
N ASN A 45 11.02 -32.42 -4.21
CA ASN A 45 11.09 -31.73 -5.51
C ASN A 45 9.97 -32.21 -6.42
N VAL A 46 9.12 -31.30 -6.89
CA VAL A 46 8.01 -31.61 -7.80
C VAL A 46 8.24 -30.91 -9.12
N ALA A 47 8.50 -31.68 -10.17
CA ALA A 47 8.78 -31.19 -11.51
C ALA A 47 7.55 -30.58 -12.20
N SER A 48 7.78 -29.93 -13.34
CA SER A 48 6.71 -29.30 -14.11
C SER A 48 5.66 -30.32 -14.56
N GLY A 49 4.39 -30.04 -14.30
CA GLY A 49 3.26 -30.94 -14.60
C GLY A 49 3.13 -32.17 -13.70
N ALA A 50 4.07 -32.40 -12.78
CA ALA A 50 3.97 -33.45 -11.77
C ALA A 50 3.16 -33.00 -10.56
N GLY A 51 2.75 -33.92 -9.69
CA GLY A 51 1.92 -33.54 -8.55
C GLY A 51 1.94 -34.44 -7.34
N ILE A 52 1.16 -34.03 -6.35
CA ILE A 52 0.91 -34.77 -5.11
C ILE A 52 -0.59 -34.88 -4.96
N ASP A 53 -1.08 -36.09 -4.76
CA ASP A 53 -2.51 -36.33 -4.54
C ASP A 53 -2.72 -36.60 -3.06
N MET A 54 -3.75 -35.97 -2.49
CA MET A 54 -4.11 -36.08 -1.08
C MET A 54 -5.60 -36.38 -0.97
N ARG A 55 -6.00 -37.15 0.04
CA ARG A 55 -7.39 -37.51 0.28
C ARG A 55 -7.86 -37.00 1.62
N LEU A 56 -8.69 -35.97 1.58
CA LEU A 56 -9.31 -35.40 2.76
C LEU A 56 -10.45 -36.31 3.25
N ALA A 57 -10.55 -36.43 4.57
CA ALA A 57 -11.59 -37.17 5.29
C ALA A 57 -11.77 -36.55 6.69
N ASN A 58 -12.82 -36.94 7.42
CA ASN A 58 -13.06 -36.46 8.80
C ASN A 58 -11.90 -36.71 9.78
N SER A 59 -11.02 -37.67 9.48
CA SER A 59 -9.81 -37.95 10.27
C SER A 59 -8.69 -36.93 10.06
N VAL A 60 -8.77 -36.09 9.02
CA VAL A 60 -7.79 -35.03 8.78
C VAL A 60 -8.09 -33.86 9.71
N VAL A 61 -7.19 -33.63 10.66
CA VAL A 61 -7.28 -32.49 11.56
C VAL A 61 -6.77 -31.23 10.83
N PRO A 62 -7.58 -30.17 10.67
CA PRO A 62 -7.23 -28.92 9.99
C PRO A 62 -5.83 -28.35 10.32
N THR A 63 -5.48 -28.36 11.61
CA THR A 63 -4.24 -27.79 12.14
C THR A 63 -3.03 -28.71 12.04
N THR A 64 -3.21 -29.97 11.61
CA THR A 64 -2.13 -30.94 11.47
C THR A 64 -1.72 -31.05 10.00
N PRO A 65 -0.46 -30.79 9.63
CA PRO A 65 -0.01 -30.89 8.24
C PRO A 65 -0.31 -32.26 7.64
N TYR A 66 -0.96 -32.30 6.47
CA TYR A 66 -1.19 -33.54 5.75
C TYR A 66 0.14 -34.18 5.33
N LEU A 67 1.09 -33.36 4.86
CA LEU A 67 2.49 -33.72 4.61
C LEU A 67 3.43 -32.78 5.37
N THR A 68 4.33 -33.35 6.16
CA THR A 68 5.47 -32.62 6.75
C THR A 68 6.74 -32.99 5.99
N VAL A 69 7.45 -32.00 5.47
CA VAL A 69 8.75 -32.15 4.79
C VAL A 69 9.80 -31.53 5.71
N ASN A 70 10.74 -32.33 6.23
CA ASN A 70 11.76 -31.79 7.13
C ASN A 70 12.79 -30.90 6.41
N GLY A 71 12.95 -31.06 5.10
CA GLY A 71 13.75 -30.21 4.22
C GLY A 71 12.92 -29.18 3.45
N ALA A 72 13.46 -28.72 2.33
CA ALA A 72 12.79 -27.78 1.42
C ALA A 72 11.76 -28.50 0.55
N ALA A 73 10.64 -27.82 0.24
CA ALA A 73 9.65 -28.26 -0.74
C ALA A 73 9.67 -27.34 -1.96
N ASN A 74 10.15 -27.86 -3.09
CA ASN A 74 10.35 -27.11 -4.33
C ASN A 74 9.32 -27.54 -5.38
N PHE A 75 8.45 -26.61 -5.77
CA PHE A 75 7.41 -26.81 -6.77
C PHE A 75 7.75 -26.04 -8.05
N ALA A 76 8.00 -26.76 -9.14
CA ALA A 76 8.20 -26.17 -10.46
C ALA A 76 6.87 -25.63 -11.05
N GLN A 77 6.97 -24.90 -12.16
CA GLN A 77 5.82 -24.35 -12.88
C GLN A 77 4.82 -25.45 -13.27
N ALA A 78 3.52 -25.19 -13.11
CA ALA A 78 2.44 -26.13 -13.46
C ALA A 78 2.44 -27.45 -12.67
N SER A 79 3.18 -27.53 -11.56
CA SER A 79 3.01 -28.60 -10.59
C SER A 79 1.64 -28.52 -9.90
N LYS A 80 1.17 -29.64 -9.36
CA LYS A 80 -0.19 -29.77 -8.84
C LYS A 80 -0.24 -30.41 -7.47
N VAL A 81 -1.12 -29.91 -6.61
CA VAL A 81 -1.64 -30.67 -5.47
C VAL A 81 -3.11 -30.94 -5.74
N THR A 82 -3.48 -32.22 -5.82
CA THR A 82 -4.84 -32.64 -6.12
C THR A 82 -5.51 -33.14 -4.85
N LEU A 83 -6.65 -32.56 -4.49
CA LEU A 83 -7.44 -32.96 -3.35
C LEU A 83 -8.63 -33.81 -3.78
N SER A 84 -8.75 -34.98 -3.18
CA SER A 84 -9.94 -35.83 -3.25
C SER A 84 -10.62 -35.90 -1.90
N ALA A 85 -11.87 -36.31 -1.89
CA ALA A 85 -12.68 -36.48 -0.68
C ALA A 85 -13.23 -37.90 -0.59
N ASN A 86 -13.34 -38.43 0.63
CA ASN A 86 -14.08 -39.66 0.87
C ASN A 86 -15.60 -39.36 0.90
N PRO A 87 -16.45 -40.04 0.10
CA PRO A 87 -17.90 -39.81 0.11
C PRO A 87 -18.50 -40.04 1.51
N GLY A 88 -19.24 -39.05 2.01
CA GLY A 88 -19.89 -39.10 3.34
C GLY A 88 -19.07 -38.50 4.49
N ASP A 89 -17.81 -38.10 4.27
CA ASP A 89 -16.90 -37.60 5.30
C ASP A 89 -16.82 -36.05 5.40
N PHE A 90 -17.86 -35.33 4.98
CA PHE A 90 -17.87 -33.86 5.05
C PHE A 90 -19.22 -33.36 5.57
N THR A 91 -19.18 -32.67 6.71
CA THR A 91 -20.27 -31.80 7.13
C THR A 91 -20.00 -30.42 6.55
N ALA A 92 -20.95 -29.89 5.78
CA ALA A 92 -20.82 -28.56 5.22
C ALA A 92 -20.74 -27.53 6.37
N VAL A 93 -19.59 -26.87 6.50
CA VAL A 93 -19.41 -25.74 7.41
C VAL A 93 -19.59 -24.47 6.56
N PRO A 94 -20.55 -23.57 6.90
CA PRO A 94 -20.82 -22.38 6.09
C PRO A 94 -19.60 -21.46 5.86
N SER A 95 -18.61 -21.50 6.76
CA SER A 95 -17.37 -20.72 6.67
C SER A 95 -16.23 -21.42 5.91
N GLY A 96 -16.44 -22.65 5.43
CA GLY A 96 -15.36 -23.52 4.97
C GLY A 96 -14.45 -24.02 6.11
N THR A 97 -13.53 -24.91 5.77
CA THR A 97 -12.51 -25.46 6.69
C THR A 97 -11.14 -25.31 6.05
N GLU A 98 -10.21 -24.63 6.72
CA GLU A 98 -8.83 -24.47 6.25
C GLU A 98 -7.99 -25.69 6.63
N TYR A 99 -7.27 -26.28 5.68
CA TYR A 99 -6.41 -27.44 5.94
C TYR A 99 -4.95 -27.11 5.65
N THR A 100 -4.05 -27.42 6.57
CA THR A 100 -2.62 -27.40 6.31
C THR A 100 -2.23 -28.61 5.45
N LEU A 101 -2.10 -28.43 4.14
CA LEU A 101 -1.76 -29.52 3.22
C LEU A 101 -0.28 -29.92 3.30
N LEU A 102 0.60 -28.93 3.42
CA LEU A 102 2.04 -29.14 3.43
C LEU A 102 2.73 -28.15 4.37
N GLN A 103 3.64 -28.67 5.19
CA GLN A 103 4.59 -27.88 5.97
C GLN A 103 6.01 -28.30 5.58
N ALA A 104 6.90 -27.33 5.35
CA ALA A 104 8.30 -27.58 5.03
C ALA A 104 9.20 -26.55 5.73
N SER A 105 10.53 -26.79 5.74
CA SER A 105 11.48 -25.77 6.24
C SER A 105 11.54 -24.53 5.35
N SER A 106 11.31 -24.72 4.04
CA SER A 106 11.01 -23.65 3.08
C SER A 106 10.12 -24.20 1.96
N VAL A 107 9.24 -23.37 1.42
CA VAL A 107 8.37 -23.73 0.29
C VAL A 107 8.66 -22.81 -0.88
N GLN A 108 9.30 -23.33 -1.93
CA GLN A 108 9.46 -22.61 -3.19
C GLN A 108 8.28 -22.94 -4.11
N ASN A 109 7.43 -21.94 -4.38
CA ASN A 109 6.29 -22.07 -5.28
C ASN A 109 6.53 -21.30 -6.59
N ASN A 110 6.89 -22.01 -7.67
CA ASN A 110 7.09 -21.44 -9.00
C ASN A 110 5.87 -21.61 -9.93
N GLY A 111 4.65 -21.70 -9.39
CA GLY A 111 3.41 -21.91 -10.15
C GLY A 111 2.67 -23.21 -9.81
N LEU A 112 2.74 -23.64 -8.55
CA LEU A 112 1.91 -24.69 -7.97
C LEU A 112 0.44 -24.26 -8.04
N SER A 113 -0.41 -25.17 -8.51
CA SER A 113 -1.87 -25.07 -8.40
C SER A 113 -2.40 -26.10 -7.40
N VAL A 114 -3.41 -25.73 -6.63
CA VAL A 114 -4.18 -26.67 -5.81
C VAL A 114 -5.55 -26.81 -6.45
N ALA A 115 -5.96 -28.04 -6.73
CA ALA A 115 -7.24 -28.34 -7.35
C ALA A 115 -7.96 -29.44 -6.58
N SER A 116 -9.28 -29.45 -6.61
CA SER A 116 -10.05 -30.61 -6.16
C SER A 116 -10.62 -31.39 -7.35
N THR A 117 -10.63 -32.71 -7.22
CA THR A 117 -11.32 -33.63 -8.14
C THR A 117 -12.66 -34.12 -7.58
N SER A 118 -13.06 -33.66 -6.40
CA SER A 118 -14.33 -34.04 -5.77
C SER A 118 -15.38 -32.95 -5.89
N SER A 119 -16.62 -33.31 -6.21
CA SER A 119 -17.77 -32.41 -6.12
C SER A 119 -18.16 -32.04 -4.69
N LEU A 120 -17.59 -32.73 -3.68
CA LEU A 120 -17.84 -32.47 -2.27
C LEU A 120 -16.90 -31.40 -1.69
N LEU A 121 -15.84 -31.04 -2.42
CA LEU A 121 -14.84 -30.08 -2.00
C LEU A 121 -14.89 -28.90 -2.95
N ASP A 122 -15.46 -27.80 -2.48
CA ASP A 122 -15.28 -26.52 -3.14
C ASP A 122 -14.00 -25.87 -2.62
N LEU A 123 -13.03 -25.65 -3.50
CA LEU A 123 -11.75 -25.05 -3.14
C LEU A 123 -11.88 -23.53 -3.22
N LEU A 124 -12.09 -22.89 -2.08
CA LEU A 124 -12.30 -21.44 -1.99
C LEU A 124 -11.00 -20.66 -2.23
N SER A 125 -9.88 -21.09 -1.62
CA SER A 125 -8.56 -20.48 -1.81
C SER A 125 -7.45 -21.44 -1.36
N TYR A 126 -6.19 -21.14 -1.72
CA TYR A 126 -5.00 -21.75 -1.14
C TYR A 126 -3.89 -20.71 -0.99
N SER A 127 -3.06 -20.87 0.03
CA SER A 127 -1.86 -20.05 0.24
C SER A 127 -0.64 -20.94 0.45
N ALA A 128 0.42 -20.70 -0.30
CA ALA A 128 1.76 -21.19 0.04
C ALA A 128 2.50 -20.00 0.65
N ASP A 129 2.93 -20.12 1.91
CA ASP A 129 3.37 -19.01 2.74
C ASP A 129 4.33 -18.07 2.00
N ARG A 130 3.81 -16.88 1.65
CA ARG A 130 4.60 -15.76 1.16
C ARG A 130 4.71 -14.83 2.35
N LEU A 131 5.94 -14.58 2.79
CA LEU A 131 6.34 -13.38 3.53
C LEU A 131 6.05 -12.10 2.72
N SER A 132 4.78 -11.80 2.59
CA SER A 132 4.15 -10.59 2.13
C SER A 132 2.94 -10.50 3.03
N GLY A 133 3.06 -9.73 4.11
CA GLY A 133 2.06 -9.46 5.14
C GLY A 133 0.91 -10.46 5.26
N GLN A 134 0.96 -11.31 6.30
CA GLN A 134 -0.23 -12.01 6.79
C GLN A 134 -1.41 -11.03 6.86
N ARG A 135 -2.33 -11.15 5.91
CA ARG A 135 -3.66 -10.57 5.94
C ARG A 135 -4.63 -11.72 5.88
N ASP A 136 -5.09 -12.04 7.09
CA ASP A 136 -6.11 -12.99 7.49
C ASP A 136 -7.15 -13.31 6.40
N ASN A 137 -7.49 -14.60 6.31
CA ASN A 137 -8.30 -15.21 5.29
C ASN A 137 -9.79 -15.08 5.66
N ARG A 138 -10.29 -13.84 5.57
CA ARG A 138 -11.71 -13.52 5.45
C ARG A 138 -11.87 -12.48 4.35
N GLU A 139 -13.07 -12.29 3.86
CA GLU A 139 -13.51 -11.14 3.07
C GLU A 139 -13.33 -9.84 3.90
N ALA A 140 -12.08 -9.50 4.22
CA ALA A 140 -11.75 -8.61 5.32
C ALA A 140 -11.99 -7.17 4.86
N VAL A 141 -13.12 -6.63 5.30
CA VAL A 141 -13.36 -5.20 5.28
C VAL A 141 -12.50 -4.59 6.38
N GLY A 142 -11.91 -3.44 6.10
CA GLY A 142 -11.17 -2.68 7.10
C GLY A 142 -11.66 -1.27 7.19
N VAL A 143 -11.66 -0.75 8.41
CA VAL A 143 -11.84 0.67 8.68
C VAL A 143 -10.54 1.22 9.24
N TRP A 144 -10.22 2.45 8.90
CA TRP A 144 -9.05 3.13 9.45
C TRP A 144 -9.30 4.60 9.71
N LEU A 145 -8.49 5.12 10.62
CA LEU A 145 -8.38 6.53 10.98
C LEU A 145 -6.92 6.93 10.84
N GLN A 146 -6.67 8.11 10.29
CA GLN A 146 -5.37 8.70 10.13
C GLN A 146 -5.39 10.15 10.61
N GLY A 147 -4.36 10.55 11.36
CA GLY A 147 -4.07 11.94 11.70
C GLY A 147 -2.75 12.35 11.08
N LEU A 148 -2.66 13.61 10.65
CA LEU A 148 -1.43 14.19 10.11
C LEU A 148 -1.17 15.58 10.68
N SER A 149 0.11 15.92 10.78
CA SER A 149 0.60 17.28 11.04
C SER A 149 1.81 17.52 10.14
N SER A 150 1.89 18.70 9.55
CA SER A 150 3.02 19.07 8.69
C SER A 150 3.40 20.53 8.84
N ASN A 151 4.71 20.77 8.85
CA ASN A 151 5.30 22.09 8.78
C ASN A 151 6.10 22.19 7.48
N MET A 152 6.00 23.33 6.81
CA MET A 152 6.60 23.55 5.50
C MET A 152 7.15 24.97 5.43
N ASP A 153 8.37 25.11 4.91
CA ASP A 153 9.04 26.37 4.70
C ASP A 153 9.56 26.45 3.26
N GLN A 154 9.27 27.57 2.60
CA GLN A 154 9.73 27.89 1.25
C GLN A 154 10.47 29.21 1.28
N ASP A 155 11.76 29.17 0.96
CA ASP A 155 12.60 30.35 0.81
C ASP A 155 12.19 31.17 -0.43
N GLY A 156 12.36 32.49 -0.34
CA GLY A 156 12.27 33.37 -1.51
C GLY A 156 13.36 33.08 -2.54
N ARG A 157 13.02 33.12 -3.83
CA ARG A 157 13.95 32.82 -4.93
C ARG A 157 13.73 33.75 -6.12
N GLY A 158 14.82 34.30 -6.67
CA GLY A 158 14.77 35.08 -7.91
C GLY A 158 14.00 36.41 -7.85
N GLY A 159 13.81 36.96 -6.64
CA GLY A 159 13.01 38.17 -6.40
C GLY A 159 11.59 37.90 -5.90
N ASP A 160 11.17 36.64 -5.84
CA ASP A 160 9.89 36.21 -5.29
C ASP A 160 10.00 35.99 -3.76
N ASN A 161 8.89 36.19 -3.04
CA ASN A 161 8.83 36.07 -1.57
C ASN A 161 8.62 34.62 -1.12
N GLY A 162 9.16 34.27 0.04
CA GLY A 162 8.93 33.00 0.69
C GLY A 162 7.59 32.93 1.44
N TYR A 163 7.31 31.74 1.96
CA TYR A 163 6.18 31.48 2.85
C TYR A 163 6.45 30.27 3.73
N SER A 164 5.76 30.22 4.87
CA SER A 164 5.67 29.04 5.72
C SER A 164 4.22 28.59 5.85
N ALA A 165 4.02 27.29 6.06
CA ALA A 165 2.71 26.70 6.25
C ALA A 165 2.72 25.65 7.36
N ASN A 166 1.74 25.74 8.25
CA ASN A 166 1.46 24.71 9.24
C ASN A 166 0.10 24.09 8.92
N SER A 167 0.09 22.78 8.68
CA SER A 167 -1.14 22.06 8.35
C SER A 167 -1.36 20.91 9.31
N SER A 168 -2.62 20.63 9.61
CA SER A 168 -3.05 19.48 10.39
C SER A 168 -4.32 18.93 9.80
N GLY A 169 -4.52 17.63 9.91
CA GLY A 169 -5.67 16.99 9.29
C GLY A 169 -5.97 15.62 9.82
N MET A 170 -7.15 15.14 9.48
CA MET A 170 -7.63 13.81 9.82
C MET A 170 -8.31 13.20 8.61
N ALA A 171 -8.17 11.89 8.46
CA ALA A 171 -8.85 11.14 7.42
C ALA A 171 -9.43 9.85 8.00
N VAL A 172 -10.61 9.48 7.54
CA VAL A 172 -11.25 8.20 7.84
C VAL A 172 -11.53 7.48 6.54
N GLY A 173 -11.32 6.17 6.53
CA GLY A 173 -11.55 5.37 5.33
C GLY A 173 -12.04 3.97 5.63
N VAL A 174 -12.62 3.37 4.59
CA VAL A 174 -13.05 1.99 4.56
C VAL A 174 -12.56 1.35 3.27
N ASP A 175 -11.96 0.17 3.38
CA ASP A 175 -11.52 -0.64 2.24
C ASP A 175 -11.96 -2.09 2.38
N GLY A 176 -12.13 -2.76 1.25
CA GLY A 176 -12.44 -4.17 1.18
C GLY A 176 -11.70 -4.84 0.05
N ARG A 177 -11.43 -6.13 0.23
CA ARG A 177 -10.86 -6.97 -0.82
C ARG A 177 -11.93 -7.23 -1.89
N LEU A 178 -11.67 -6.81 -3.12
CA LEU A 178 -12.54 -7.07 -4.27
C LEU A 178 -12.30 -8.47 -4.84
N ASN A 179 -11.04 -8.93 -4.81
CA ASN A 179 -10.58 -10.27 -5.16
C ASN A 179 -9.21 -10.51 -4.51
N ASP A 180 -8.65 -11.72 -4.65
CA ASP A 180 -7.38 -12.12 -4.02
C ASP A 180 -6.19 -11.18 -4.29
N SER A 181 -6.24 -10.42 -5.37
CA SER A 181 -5.18 -9.50 -5.79
C SER A 181 -5.52 -8.02 -5.63
N THR A 182 -6.76 -7.66 -5.29
CA THR A 182 -7.25 -6.28 -5.39
C THR A 182 -7.99 -5.84 -4.14
N THR A 183 -7.61 -4.71 -3.57
CA THR A 183 -8.32 -4.00 -2.51
C THR A 183 -8.75 -2.64 -3.02
N VAL A 184 -9.98 -2.23 -2.73
CA VAL A 184 -10.51 -0.91 -3.08
C VAL A 184 -11.12 -0.28 -1.84
N GLY A 185 -10.98 1.03 -1.70
CA GLY A 185 -11.58 1.76 -0.60
C GLY A 185 -11.86 3.22 -0.92
N VAL A 186 -12.60 3.83 -0.01
CA VAL A 186 -12.95 5.24 -0.05
C VAL A 186 -12.57 5.89 1.27
N ALA A 187 -12.17 7.16 1.20
CA ALA A 187 -11.82 7.94 2.38
C ALA A 187 -12.37 9.35 2.30
N TYR A 188 -12.68 9.90 3.46
CA TYR A 188 -12.98 11.31 3.65
C TYR A 188 -11.88 11.94 4.50
N SER A 189 -11.43 13.12 4.11
CA SER A 189 -10.35 13.86 4.78
C SER A 189 -10.77 15.29 5.08
N TYR A 190 -10.33 15.78 6.24
CA TYR A 190 -10.42 17.18 6.65
C TYR A 190 -9.02 17.72 6.91
N LEU A 191 -8.72 18.90 6.40
CA LEU A 191 -7.45 19.59 6.54
C LEU A 191 -7.67 21.03 7.01
N ASN A 192 -6.87 21.47 7.96
CA ASN A 192 -6.74 22.88 8.32
C ASN A 192 -5.29 23.31 8.11
N SER A 193 -5.09 24.42 7.39
CA SER A 193 -3.76 24.98 7.12
C SER A 193 -3.71 26.47 7.42
N ASN A 194 -2.61 26.92 8.00
CA ASN A 194 -2.31 28.33 8.22
C ASN A 194 -1.03 28.68 7.46
N ILE A 195 -1.16 29.54 6.47
CA ILE A 195 -0.08 29.96 5.57
C ILE A 195 0.32 31.40 5.90
N HIS A 196 1.62 31.63 6.10
CA HIS A 196 2.20 32.93 6.37
C HIS A 196 3.20 33.27 5.26
N SER A 197 2.93 34.31 4.48
CA SER A 197 3.90 34.82 3.51
C SER A 197 4.85 35.83 4.14
N ASP A 198 6.09 35.88 3.68
CA ASP A 198 7.08 36.89 4.09
C ASP A 198 6.62 38.33 3.85
N LEU A 199 5.69 38.53 2.92
CA LEU A 199 5.02 39.82 2.67
C LEU A 199 4.03 40.23 3.79
N GLY A 200 3.84 39.40 4.81
CA GLY A 200 2.92 39.65 5.92
C GLY A 200 1.46 39.30 5.64
N THR A 201 1.18 38.60 4.53
CA THR A 201 -0.14 38.03 4.25
C THR A 201 -0.31 36.74 5.05
N LYS A 202 -1.46 36.59 5.70
CA LYS A 202 -1.90 35.36 6.36
C LYS A 202 -3.08 34.77 5.62
N THR A 203 -3.08 33.46 5.41
CA THR A 203 -4.18 32.75 4.79
C THR A 203 -4.54 31.54 5.64
N ASP A 204 -5.80 31.47 6.05
CA ASP A 204 -6.39 30.33 6.74
C ASP A 204 -7.14 29.49 5.70
N VAL A 205 -6.87 28.18 5.64
CA VAL A 205 -7.47 27.26 4.66
C VAL A 205 -8.12 26.11 5.40
N GLN A 206 -9.40 25.86 5.12
CA GLN A 206 -10.16 24.72 5.61
C GLN A 206 -10.60 23.87 4.43
N GLY A 207 -10.18 22.62 4.41
CA GLY A 207 -10.32 21.74 3.26
C GLY A 207 -11.05 20.44 3.60
N HIS A 208 -11.92 20.03 2.70
CA HIS A 208 -12.62 18.76 2.72
C HIS A 208 -12.31 17.99 1.44
N ALA A 209 -11.96 16.71 1.54
CA ALA A 209 -11.67 15.88 0.38
C ALA A 209 -12.30 14.50 0.48
N LEU A 210 -12.73 13.99 -0.68
CA LEU A 210 -13.13 12.60 -0.88
C LEU A 210 -12.10 11.91 -1.77
N SER A 211 -11.67 10.72 -1.37
CA SER A 211 -10.66 9.92 -2.05
C SER A 211 -11.18 8.54 -2.38
N LEU A 212 -10.92 8.07 -3.59
CA LEU A 212 -11.00 6.68 -4.01
C LEU A 212 -9.56 6.16 -4.09
N TYR A 213 -9.30 4.99 -3.50
CA TYR A 213 -7.98 4.38 -3.54
C TYR A 213 -8.09 2.87 -3.75
N GLY A 214 -7.01 2.29 -4.25
CA GLY A 214 -6.91 0.85 -4.43
C GLY A 214 -5.47 0.37 -4.46
N ASN A 215 -5.32 -0.89 -4.11
CA ASN A 215 -4.07 -1.63 -4.22
C ASN A 215 -4.33 -2.88 -5.06
N TRP A 216 -3.46 -3.13 -6.03
CA TRP A 216 -3.39 -4.37 -6.76
C TRP A 216 -2.03 -5.00 -6.52
N SER A 217 -2.01 -6.29 -6.17
CA SER A 217 -0.77 -7.04 -5.96
C SER A 217 -0.88 -8.41 -6.62
N LEU A 218 0.08 -8.72 -7.47
CA LEU A 218 0.20 -10.04 -8.10
C LEU A 218 1.64 -10.52 -7.96
N GLN A 219 1.80 -11.65 -7.27
CA GLN A 219 3.12 -12.21 -6.96
C GLN A 219 3.99 -11.21 -6.19
N ASN A 220 5.06 -10.72 -6.81
CA ASN A 220 5.99 -9.75 -6.22
C ASN A 220 5.72 -8.34 -6.73
N TRP A 221 4.83 -8.17 -7.69
CA TRP A 221 4.44 -6.87 -8.23
C TRP A 221 3.32 -6.29 -7.40
N PHE A 222 3.36 -4.98 -7.21
CA PHE A 222 2.26 -4.24 -6.61
C PHE A 222 2.07 -2.89 -7.31
N VAL A 223 0.85 -2.41 -7.27
CA VAL A 223 0.42 -1.10 -7.77
C VAL A 223 -0.56 -0.51 -6.77
N ASP A 224 -0.25 0.69 -6.28
CA ASP A 224 -1.16 1.53 -5.51
C ASP A 224 -1.67 2.65 -6.41
N GLY A 225 -2.97 2.92 -6.34
CA GLY A 225 -3.61 4.00 -7.09
C GLY A 225 -4.56 4.80 -6.22
N SER A 226 -4.63 6.11 -6.44
CA SER A 226 -5.62 6.96 -5.79
C SER A 226 -6.08 8.13 -6.66
N LEU A 227 -7.32 8.55 -6.42
CA LEU A 227 -7.95 9.72 -7.02
C LEU A 227 -8.68 10.47 -5.90
N SER A 228 -8.43 11.77 -5.76
CA SER A 228 -9.02 12.61 -4.72
C SER A 228 -9.58 13.88 -5.32
N TYR A 229 -10.75 14.30 -4.84
CA TYR A 229 -11.33 15.60 -5.13
C TYR A 229 -11.63 16.31 -3.81
N GLY A 230 -11.20 17.57 -3.71
CA GLY A 230 -11.38 18.38 -2.53
C GLY A 230 -11.84 19.80 -2.83
N HIS A 231 -12.49 20.37 -1.84
CA HIS A 231 -12.97 21.75 -1.83
C HIS A 231 -12.43 22.42 -0.57
N ASN A 232 -11.93 23.65 -0.71
CA ASN A 232 -11.39 24.41 0.40
C ASN A 232 -11.93 25.83 0.45
N ASP A 233 -12.27 26.28 1.65
CA ASP A 233 -12.57 27.66 1.98
C ASP A 233 -11.26 28.36 2.37
N ASN A 234 -11.00 29.54 1.79
CA ASN A 234 -9.75 30.26 1.97
C ASN A 234 -10.03 31.70 2.42
N ASP A 235 -9.53 32.06 3.60
CA ASP A 235 -9.64 33.40 4.15
C ASP A 235 -8.25 34.05 4.24
N SER A 236 -8.04 35.12 3.48
CA SER A 236 -6.76 35.84 3.44
C SER A 236 -6.85 37.21 4.10
N LYS A 237 -5.78 37.61 4.79
CA LYS A 237 -5.64 38.90 5.46
C LYS A 237 -4.24 39.45 5.22
N ARG A 238 -4.15 40.67 4.69
CA ARG A 238 -2.87 41.40 4.58
C ARG A 238 -3.00 42.83 5.04
N ARG A 239 -1.92 43.39 5.60
CA ARG A 239 -1.88 44.78 6.04
C ARG A 239 -1.25 45.63 4.95
N VAL A 240 -1.96 46.63 4.47
CA VAL A 240 -1.54 47.49 3.35
C VAL A 240 -2.08 48.90 3.54
N ALA A 241 -1.27 49.91 3.22
CA ALA A 241 -1.66 51.32 3.30
C ALA A 241 -2.35 51.70 4.65
N GLY A 242 -1.81 51.19 5.76
CA GLY A 242 -2.34 51.44 7.11
C GLY A 242 -3.65 50.73 7.47
N THR A 243 -4.24 49.95 6.55
CA THR A 243 -5.51 49.23 6.72
C THR A 243 -5.33 47.72 6.51
N THR A 244 -6.39 46.93 6.72
CA THR A 244 -6.36 45.47 6.53
C THR A 244 -7.26 45.09 5.37
N ALA A 245 -6.66 44.59 4.29
CA ALA A 245 -7.37 44.00 3.18
C ALA A 245 -7.69 42.53 3.51
N LYS A 246 -8.95 42.13 3.32
CA LYS A 246 -9.46 40.78 3.59
C LYS A 246 -10.03 40.17 2.32
N GLY A 247 -9.58 38.99 1.95
CA GLY A 247 -10.15 38.16 0.87
C GLY A 247 -10.81 36.91 1.45
N SER A 248 -11.87 36.44 0.79
CA SER A 248 -12.54 35.17 1.08
C SER A 248 -12.93 34.55 -0.25
N TYR A 249 -12.54 33.31 -0.48
CA TYR A 249 -12.68 32.64 -1.77
C TYR A 249 -12.54 31.13 -1.66
N ASP A 250 -13.07 30.44 -2.66
CA ASP A 250 -13.10 28.99 -2.70
C ASP A 250 -11.99 28.43 -3.59
N SER A 251 -11.54 27.23 -3.29
CA SER A 251 -10.61 26.49 -4.14
C SER A 251 -10.99 25.02 -4.26
N ASN A 252 -10.70 24.45 -5.42
CA ASN A 252 -10.97 23.04 -5.72
C ASN A 252 -9.67 22.35 -6.11
N VAL A 253 -9.47 21.13 -5.60
CA VAL A 253 -8.27 20.33 -5.81
C VAL A 253 -8.67 18.99 -6.40
N LEU A 254 -8.07 18.63 -7.53
CA LEU A 254 -8.13 17.28 -8.09
C LEU A 254 -6.73 16.68 -8.05
N SER A 255 -6.57 15.55 -7.38
CA SER A 255 -5.28 14.87 -7.27
C SER A 255 -5.40 13.41 -7.69
N ALA A 256 -4.42 12.92 -8.43
CA ALA A 256 -4.29 11.53 -8.84
C ALA A 256 -2.87 11.04 -8.57
N SER A 257 -2.72 9.81 -8.11
CA SER A 257 -1.41 9.18 -7.94
C SER A 257 -1.45 7.70 -8.27
N VAL A 258 -0.33 7.23 -8.83
CA VAL A 258 -0.07 5.81 -9.07
C VAL A 258 1.35 5.52 -8.62
N LEU A 259 1.54 4.42 -7.90
CA LEU A 259 2.84 3.92 -7.48
C LEU A 259 2.92 2.45 -7.83
N GLY A 260 3.96 2.04 -8.55
CA GLY A 260 4.21 0.65 -8.90
C GLY A 260 5.57 0.20 -8.39
N GLY A 261 5.69 -1.07 -7.99
CA GLY A 261 6.95 -1.59 -7.51
C GLY A 261 7.04 -3.12 -7.54
N TYR A 262 8.23 -3.60 -7.17
CA TYR A 262 8.53 -5.03 -7.06
C TYR A 262 9.12 -5.35 -5.70
N SER A 263 8.62 -6.38 -5.03
CA SER A 263 9.08 -6.81 -3.70
C SER A 263 10.13 -7.91 -3.79
N PHE A 264 11.37 -7.57 -3.46
CA PHE A 264 12.46 -8.53 -3.30
C PHE A 264 12.57 -8.95 -1.83
N LYS A 265 12.49 -10.25 -1.57
CA LYS A 265 12.75 -10.81 -0.24
C LYS A 265 14.26 -10.90 -0.02
N LEU A 266 14.78 -10.17 0.96
CA LEU A 266 16.18 -10.25 1.36
C LEU A 266 16.41 -11.37 2.38
N SER A 267 15.46 -11.57 3.28
CA SER A 267 15.43 -12.62 4.29
C SER A 267 13.99 -12.87 4.73
N ASP A 268 13.80 -13.78 5.68
CA ASP A 268 12.46 -14.03 6.23
C ASP A 268 11.88 -12.81 6.98
N ALA A 269 12.74 -11.88 7.40
CA ALA A 269 12.36 -10.72 8.20
C ALA A 269 12.45 -9.39 7.43
N ALA A 270 12.89 -9.38 6.16
CA ALA A 270 13.16 -8.14 5.44
C ALA A 270 12.86 -8.21 3.94
N VAL A 271 12.25 -7.14 3.43
CA VAL A 271 11.98 -6.93 2.00
C VAL A 271 12.51 -5.58 1.54
N ILE A 272 12.99 -5.54 0.30
CA ILE A 272 13.34 -4.31 -0.41
C ILE A 272 12.46 -4.14 -1.64
N GLU A 273 11.94 -2.94 -1.82
CA GLU A 273 10.91 -2.63 -2.80
C GLU A 273 11.33 -1.41 -3.63
N PRO A 274 12.09 -1.58 -4.72
CA PRO A 274 12.22 -0.54 -5.74
C PRO A 274 10.85 -0.20 -6.31
N ARG A 275 10.63 1.09 -6.50
CA ARG A 275 9.33 1.65 -6.88
C ARG A 275 9.47 2.85 -7.78
N VAL A 276 8.44 3.06 -8.58
CA VAL A 276 8.23 4.25 -9.40
C VAL A 276 6.86 4.83 -9.09
N ALA A 277 6.72 6.14 -9.18
CA ALA A 277 5.49 6.84 -8.87
C ALA A 277 5.23 7.95 -9.89
N ALA A 278 3.95 8.16 -10.18
CA ALA A 278 3.45 9.30 -10.93
C ALA A 278 2.39 10.00 -10.08
N ARG A 279 2.50 11.32 -9.96
CA ARG A 279 1.59 12.15 -9.16
C ARG A 279 1.13 13.32 -10.01
N TYR A 280 -0.14 13.67 -9.90
CA TYR A 280 -0.71 14.84 -10.55
C TYR A 280 -1.65 15.56 -9.58
N SER A 281 -1.58 16.88 -9.55
CA SER A 281 -2.50 17.73 -8.81
C SER A 281 -2.88 18.95 -9.64
N ASN A 282 -4.17 19.24 -9.71
CA ASN A 282 -4.74 20.43 -10.31
C ASN A 282 -5.47 21.21 -9.24
N VAL A 283 -5.12 22.47 -9.06
CA VAL A 283 -5.80 23.33 -8.10
C VAL A 283 -6.33 24.54 -8.81
N ARG A 284 -7.59 24.85 -8.56
CA ARG A 284 -8.31 25.99 -9.12
C ARG A 284 -8.81 26.85 -7.98
N MET A 285 -8.47 28.12 -8.01
CA MET A 285 -8.90 29.11 -7.04
C MET A 285 -9.82 30.11 -7.75
N ASP A 286 -10.96 30.40 -7.15
CA ASP A 286 -11.91 31.33 -7.72
C ASP A 286 -11.39 32.77 -7.67
N SER A 287 -11.91 33.62 -8.56
CA SER A 287 -11.62 35.05 -8.49
C SER A 287 -12.23 35.64 -7.23
N PHE A 288 -11.56 36.61 -6.62
CA PHE A 288 -12.06 37.25 -5.42
C PHE A 288 -11.71 38.73 -5.35
N THR A 289 -12.47 39.45 -4.53
CA THR A 289 -12.27 40.88 -4.31
C THR A 289 -12.05 41.13 -2.84
N GLU A 290 -10.90 41.70 -2.51
CA GLU A 290 -10.57 42.10 -1.15
C GLU A 290 -11.46 43.26 -0.66
N LYS A 291 -11.70 43.29 0.64
CA LYS A 291 -12.50 44.33 1.32
C LYS A 291 -11.71 44.94 2.48
N GLY A 292 -12.11 46.14 2.91
CA GLY A 292 -11.58 46.77 4.13
C GLY A 292 -10.30 47.60 3.96
N SER A 293 -9.86 47.84 2.73
CA SER A 293 -8.70 48.67 2.41
C SER A 293 -8.93 49.50 1.15
N SER A 294 -8.39 50.72 1.10
CA SER A 294 -8.31 51.51 -0.14
C SER A 294 -7.34 50.91 -1.16
N ALA A 295 -6.42 50.05 -0.73
CA ALA A 295 -5.50 49.31 -1.58
C ALA A 295 -5.99 47.86 -1.81
N ALA A 296 -7.29 47.61 -1.68
CA ALA A 296 -7.92 46.32 -1.96
C ALA A 296 -7.71 45.91 -3.41
N LEU A 297 -7.51 44.61 -3.62
CA LEU A 297 -7.31 43.99 -4.93
C LEU A 297 -8.54 43.20 -5.37
N SER A 298 -8.84 43.27 -6.66
CA SER A 298 -9.64 42.29 -7.37
C SER A 298 -8.67 41.33 -8.07
N THR A 299 -8.64 40.09 -7.63
CA THR A 299 -7.77 39.03 -8.13
C THR A 299 -8.58 38.09 -9.03
N GLY A 300 -8.06 37.83 -10.22
CA GLY A 300 -8.69 36.90 -11.16
C GLY A 300 -8.57 35.45 -10.70
N SER A 301 -9.35 34.55 -11.32
CA SER A 301 -9.25 33.11 -11.05
C SER A 301 -7.84 32.60 -11.37
N GLN A 302 -7.37 31.64 -10.57
CA GLN A 302 -6.05 31.04 -10.74
C GLN A 302 -6.16 29.53 -10.90
N ARG A 303 -5.24 28.97 -11.69
CA ARG A 303 -5.06 27.53 -11.84
C ARG A 303 -3.58 27.22 -11.75
N TYR A 304 -3.22 26.23 -10.95
CA TYR A 304 -1.88 25.68 -10.91
C TYR A 304 -1.91 24.16 -11.00
N GLU A 305 -0.89 23.60 -11.64
CA GLU A 305 -0.78 22.18 -11.90
C GLU A 305 0.61 21.69 -11.54
N VAL A 306 0.66 20.53 -10.91
CA VAL A 306 1.91 19.87 -10.54
C VAL A 306 1.82 18.44 -11.05
N GLY A 307 2.80 18.03 -11.85
CA GLY A 307 2.87 16.68 -12.42
C GLY A 307 4.26 16.11 -12.19
N GLU A 308 4.37 15.10 -11.34
CA GLU A 308 5.66 14.55 -10.90
C GLU A 308 5.82 13.10 -11.32
N LEU A 309 7.02 12.76 -11.78
CA LEU A 309 7.49 11.38 -11.87
C LEU A 309 8.58 11.14 -10.85
N GLY A 310 8.53 10.02 -10.17
CA GLY A 310 9.54 9.67 -9.19
C GLY A 310 9.92 8.21 -9.20
N ALA A 311 11.08 7.96 -8.63
CA ALA A 311 11.62 6.63 -8.42
C ALA A 311 12.33 6.57 -7.07
N GLY A 312 12.38 5.38 -6.50
CA GLY A 312 13.03 5.19 -5.22
C GLY A 312 12.92 3.78 -4.71
N VAL A 313 13.10 3.63 -3.41
CA VAL A 313 13.18 2.34 -2.75
C VAL A 313 12.60 2.42 -1.35
N ARG A 314 11.91 1.36 -0.94
CA ARG A 314 11.52 1.12 0.44
C ARG A 314 12.21 -0.12 0.96
N LEU A 315 12.68 -0.06 2.18
CA LEU A 315 13.11 -1.21 2.96
C LEU A 315 12.10 -1.39 4.08
N ALA A 316 11.55 -2.59 4.22
CA ALA A 316 10.61 -2.91 5.28
C ALA A 316 11.04 -4.19 6.00
N GLY A 317 10.90 -4.18 7.32
CA GLY A 317 11.11 -5.35 8.17
C GLY A 317 9.80 -5.90 8.70
N ASN A 318 9.81 -7.17 9.09
CA ASN A 318 8.74 -7.80 9.86
C ASN A 318 9.35 -8.63 10.98
N PHE A 319 9.18 -8.16 12.22
CA PHE A 319 9.73 -8.76 13.42
C PHE A 319 8.59 -9.31 14.27
N PRO A 320 8.38 -10.64 14.30
CA PRO A 320 7.41 -11.26 15.18
C PRO A 320 7.75 -10.96 16.66
N LEU A 321 6.75 -10.58 17.44
CA LEU A 321 6.84 -10.39 18.89
C LEU A 321 5.98 -11.46 19.58
N ALA A 322 6.10 -11.58 20.92
CA ALA A 322 5.28 -12.49 21.71
C ALA A 322 3.76 -12.27 21.49
N THR A 323 3.38 -11.01 21.24
CA THR A 323 2.06 -10.62 20.78
C THR A 323 2.20 -9.72 19.56
N GLY A 324 1.71 -10.17 18.41
CA GLY A 324 1.72 -9.38 17.17
C GLY A 324 3.06 -9.33 16.44
N SER A 325 3.19 -8.40 15.49
CA SER A 325 4.41 -8.15 14.73
C SER A 325 4.72 -6.66 14.63
N LEU A 326 6.02 -6.35 14.71
CA LEU A 326 6.55 -5.01 14.54
C LEU A 326 7.15 -4.87 13.14
N GLN A 327 6.74 -3.84 12.42
CA GLN A 327 7.02 -3.65 11.00
C GLN A 327 7.62 -2.25 10.78
N PRO A 328 8.95 -2.08 11.00
CA PRO A 328 9.64 -0.85 10.68
C PRO A 328 9.82 -0.72 9.16
N GLU A 329 9.81 0.51 8.67
CA GLU A 329 10.04 0.81 7.26
C GLU A 329 10.83 2.09 7.08
N ALA A 330 11.61 2.14 6.01
CA ALA A 330 12.32 3.32 5.55
C ALA A 330 12.13 3.46 4.04
N THR A 331 11.78 4.65 3.57
CA THR A 331 11.55 4.94 2.15
C THR A 331 12.37 6.13 1.71
N LEU A 332 13.00 6.04 0.55
CA LEU A 332 13.65 7.16 -0.13
C LEU A 332 13.09 7.26 -1.54
N MET A 333 12.67 8.46 -1.94
CA MET A 333 12.18 8.77 -3.28
C MET A 333 12.82 10.04 -3.81
N ALA A 334 13.08 10.07 -5.12
CA ALA A 334 13.39 11.29 -5.86
C ALA A 334 12.27 11.51 -6.89
N TYR A 335 11.83 12.75 -7.03
CA TYR A 335 10.81 13.16 -8.01
C TYR A 335 11.33 14.28 -8.89
N HIS A 336 10.81 14.32 -10.11
CA HIS A 336 10.98 15.39 -11.06
C HIS A 336 9.61 15.92 -11.51
N ASP A 337 9.40 17.24 -11.34
CA ASP A 337 8.23 17.95 -11.83
C ASP A 337 8.35 18.22 -13.34
N LEU A 338 7.46 17.60 -14.10
CA LEU A 338 7.37 17.70 -15.55
C LEU A 338 6.65 18.97 -16.03
N MET A 339 5.79 19.55 -15.20
CA MET A 339 5.02 20.74 -15.57
C MET A 339 5.87 21.98 -15.33
N GLY A 340 6.44 22.12 -14.13
CA GLY A 340 7.25 23.26 -13.76
C GLY A 340 6.51 24.59 -13.88
N ASP A 341 5.18 24.55 -13.70
CA ASP A 341 4.32 25.72 -13.73
C ASP A 341 4.65 26.63 -12.54
N ARG A 342 4.83 27.91 -12.84
CA ARG A 342 4.96 28.93 -11.80
C ARG A 342 3.58 29.42 -11.43
N VAL A 343 3.35 29.62 -10.14
CA VAL A 343 2.17 30.36 -9.70
C VAL A 343 2.25 31.77 -10.29
N ALA A 344 1.23 32.18 -11.03
CA ALA A 344 1.08 33.54 -11.52
C ALA A 344 -0.30 34.06 -11.08
N GLN A 345 -0.30 35.21 -10.41
CA GLN A 345 -1.50 35.84 -9.87
C GLN A 345 -1.73 37.19 -10.54
N THR A 346 -2.73 37.27 -11.40
CA THR A 346 -3.15 38.54 -12.01
C THR A 346 -4.18 39.23 -11.13
N SER A 347 -3.85 40.44 -10.68
CA SER A 347 -4.67 41.27 -9.80
C SER A 347 -4.80 42.69 -10.33
N SER A 348 -5.82 43.42 -9.88
CA SER A 348 -6.02 44.85 -10.16
C SER A 348 -6.51 45.55 -8.88
N PHE A 349 -6.28 46.85 -8.74
CA PHE A 349 -6.85 47.59 -7.61
C PHE A 349 -8.35 47.80 -7.79
N VAL A 350 -9.12 47.55 -6.73
CA VAL A 350 -10.60 47.72 -6.73
C VAL A 350 -10.99 49.17 -7.00
N LEU A 351 -10.19 50.13 -6.54
CA LEU A 351 -10.40 51.56 -6.80
C LEU A 351 -9.91 52.02 -8.19
N GLY A 352 -9.51 51.09 -9.06
CA GLY A 352 -9.04 51.35 -10.42
C GLY A 352 -7.51 51.31 -10.57
N GLY A 353 -7.05 50.92 -11.76
CA GLY A 353 -5.63 50.77 -12.11
C GLY A 353 -5.43 49.69 -13.16
N SER A 354 -4.23 49.63 -13.75
CA SER A 354 -3.85 48.52 -14.65
C SER A 354 -3.74 47.22 -13.86
N ALA A 355 -4.22 46.11 -14.45
CA ALA A 355 -3.94 44.80 -13.90
C ALA A 355 -2.43 44.55 -13.90
N PHE A 356 -1.95 43.84 -12.87
CA PHE A 356 -0.56 43.45 -12.71
C PHE A 356 -0.51 41.98 -12.31
N THR A 357 0.55 41.29 -12.72
CA THR A 357 0.76 39.88 -12.41
C THR A 357 1.92 39.75 -11.42
N VAL A 358 1.67 39.08 -10.30
CA VAL A 358 2.71 38.67 -9.36
C VAL A 358 3.01 37.20 -9.62
N THR A 359 4.27 36.88 -9.89
CA THR A 359 4.73 35.49 -9.97
C THR A 359 5.19 35.01 -8.59
N GLY A 360 4.88 33.77 -8.24
CA GLY A 360 5.46 33.08 -7.11
C GLY A 360 6.82 32.48 -7.47
N ALA A 361 7.56 32.03 -6.44
CA ALA A 361 8.90 31.46 -6.58
C ALA A 361 8.97 30.37 -7.67
N SER A 362 10.05 30.40 -8.46
CA SER A 362 10.29 29.35 -9.46
C SER A 362 10.38 27.98 -8.80
N VAL A 363 9.54 27.04 -9.23
CA VAL A 363 9.50 25.68 -8.67
C VAL A 363 10.82 24.96 -8.97
N ALA A 364 11.53 24.55 -7.92
CA ALA A 364 12.62 23.59 -8.05
C ALA A 364 12.00 22.27 -8.51
N ARG A 365 12.40 21.81 -9.71
CA ARG A 365 11.76 20.65 -10.34
C ARG A 365 12.14 19.33 -9.69
N ASP A 366 13.32 19.25 -9.10
CA ASP A 366 13.77 18.06 -8.40
C ASP A 366 13.41 18.14 -6.92
N SER A 367 12.80 17.07 -6.41
CA SER A 367 12.49 16.91 -4.99
C SER A 367 12.91 15.55 -4.47
N TYR A 368 13.26 15.50 -3.19
CA TYR A 368 13.66 14.29 -2.49
C TYR A 368 12.74 14.10 -1.29
N GLU A 369 12.30 12.87 -1.06
CA GLU A 369 11.41 12.49 0.03
C GLU A 369 12.05 11.33 0.79
N ALA A 370 12.20 11.49 2.10
CA ALA A 370 12.68 10.47 3.01
C ALA A 370 11.63 10.21 4.08
N SER A 371 11.28 8.94 4.29
CA SER A 371 10.27 8.55 5.27
C SER A 371 10.78 7.43 6.16
N LEU A 372 10.46 7.51 7.45
CA LEU A 372 10.66 6.45 8.44
C LEU A 372 9.31 6.14 9.08
N GLY A 373 8.95 4.86 9.10
CA GLY A 373 7.68 4.38 9.62
C GLY A 373 7.85 3.20 10.57
N LEU A 374 6.89 3.04 11.47
CA LEU A 374 6.78 1.89 12.35
C LEU A 374 5.31 1.51 12.47
N ASN A 375 5.00 0.27 12.09
CA ASN A 375 3.67 -0.31 12.27
C ASN A 375 3.74 -1.45 13.28
N TYR A 376 2.72 -1.57 14.12
CA TYR A 376 2.52 -2.67 15.05
C TYR A 376 1.17 -3.31 14.77
N GLN A 377 1.19 -4.59 14.41
CA GLN A 377 -0.01 -5.36 14.10
C GLN A 377 -0.26 -6.39 15.20
N VAL A 378 -1.45 -6.36 15.78
CA VAL A 378 -1.92 -7.31 16.79
C VAL A 378 -3.33 -7.78 16.44
N SER A 379 -3.44 -9.06 16.09
CA SER A 379 -4.69 -9.63 15.58
C SER A 379 -5.25 -8.79 14.41
N ALA A 380 -6.48 -8.30 14.53
CA ALA A 380 -7.17 -7.46 13.56
C ALA A 380 -6.74 -5.98 13.56
N LEU A 381 -6.01 -5.52 14.57
CA LEU A 381 -5.63 -4.12 14.75
C LEU A 381 -4.22 -3.86 14.24
N THR A 382 -4.04 -2.78 13.48
CA THR A 382 -2.74 -2.23 13.11
C THR A 382 -2.67 -0.78 13.54
N VAL A 383 -1.63 -0.41 14.29
CA VAL A 383 -1.34 0.98 14.65
C VAL A 383 0.03 1.33 14.11
N GLY A 384 0.16 2.51 13.52
CA GLY A 384 1.42 2.96 12.94
C GLY A 384 1.66 4.44 13.11
N ALA A 385 2.93 4.80 13.05
CA ALA A 385 3.38 6.18 12.98
C ALA A 385 4.49 6.31 11.94
N SER A 386 4.54 7.45 11.27
CA SER A 386 5.62 7.77 10.33
C SER A 386 6.01 9.23 10.38
N TYR A 387 7.27 9.48 10.07
CA TYR A 387 7.84 10.79 9.83
C TYR A 387 8.34 10.87 8.39
N THR A 388 8.03 11.96 7.70
CA THR A 388 8.45 12.20 6.32
C THR A 388 9.08 13.58 6.21
N ARG A 389 10.27 13.65 5.60
CA ARG A 389 10.92 14.90 5.21
C ARG A 389 10.94 15.00 3.69
N GLN A 390 10.43 16.10 3.16
CA GLN A 390 10.57 16.47 1.76
C GLN A 390 11.54 17.64 1.65
N ALA A 391 12.43 17.60 0.66
CA ALA A 391 13.37 18.66 0.39
C ALA A 391 13.42 18.98 -1.10
N ARG A 392 13.45 20.27 -1.44
CA ARG A 392 13.78 20.81 -2.77
C ARG A 392 14.72 21.98 -2.57
N SER A 393 15.28 22.53 -3.65
CA SER A 393 16.10 23.74 -3.54
C SER A 393 15.27 24.91 -2.99
N GLY A 394 15.60 25.38 -1.78
CA GLY A 394 14.89 26.45 -1.07
C GLY A 394 13.54 26.02 -0.49
N PHE A 395 13.32 24.72 -0.28
CA PHE A 395 12.08 24.20 0.29
C PHE A 395 12.38 23.01 1.21
N ASP A 396 11.77 23.00 2.37
CA ASP A 396 11.65 21.79 3.16
C ASP A 396 10.30 21.66 3.85
N ALA A 397 9.87 20.42 4.02
CA ALA A 397 8.65 20.10 4.74
C ALA A 397 8.87 18.87 5.60
N ASP A 398 8.38 18.95 6.83
CA ASP A 398 8.38 17.89 7.82
C ASP A 398 6.94 17.48 8.13
N GLY A 399 6.65 16.19 7.99
CA GLY A 399 5.33 15.61 8.24
C GLY A 399 5.39 14.49 9.26
N VAL A 400 4.41 14.44 10.16
CA VAL A 400 4.16 13.31 11.06
C VAL A 400 2.76 12.79 10.78
N MET A 401 2.65 11.47 10.68
CA MET A 401 1.39 10.76 10.47
C MET A 401 1.23 9.67 11.53
N VAL A 402 0.01 9.53 12.05
CA VAL A 402 -0.40 8.40 12.90
C VAL A 402 -1.61 7.74 12.26
N LYS A 403 -1.64 6.41 12.25
CA LYS A 403 -2.71 5.62 11.63
C LYS A 403 -3.13 4.48 12.54
N ALA A 404 -4.43 4.22 12.60
CA ALA A 404 -4.99 3.01 13.19
C ALA A 404 -5.94 2.36 12.19
N ARG A 405 -5.82 1.05 11.98
CA ARG A 405 -6.68 0.26 11.09
C ARG A 405 -7.18 -0.98 11.81
N TYR A 406 -8.46 -1.29 11.66
CA TYR A 406 -9.08 -2.50 12.16
C TYR A 406 -9.66 -3.31 10.99
N ALA A 407 -9.30 -4.59 10.88
CA ALA A 407 -9.82 -5.55 9.89
C ALA A 407 -10.86 -6.46 10.55
N PHE A 408 -11.99 -6.74 9.91
CA PHE A 408 -13.01 -7.64 10.48
C PHE A 408 -13.65 -8.56 9.44
#